data_AF-A0A432FAE9-F1
#
_entry.id   AF-A0A432FAE9-F1
#
_cell.length_a   1.000
_cell.length_b   1.000
_cell.length_c   1.000
_cell.angle_alpha   90.00
_cell.angle_beta   90.00
_cell.angle_gamma   90.00
#
_symmetry.space_group_name_H-M   'P 1'
#
loop_
_entity.id
_entity.type
_entity.pdbx_description
1 polymer ?
#
loop_
_entity_poly.entity_id
_entity_poly.type
_entity_poly.pdbx_seq_one_letter_code
_entity_poly.pdbx_strand_id
1 'polypeptide(L)'
;PLEGLSPQEVLNKIMKKHKGKKIIITAPVVRGKKGEFKDFLKGIKKLGFSRVRIDGEIYRIDEVPPLEKNKKHDIEVVIDRLTVSEENKARLLSDIERAFEIANGVLKVLVENS
;
A
#
# COMPACT_ATOMS: atom_id res chain seq x y z
N PRO A 1 12.53 3.03 20.57
CA PRO A 1 11.09 2.65 20.59
C PRO A 1 10.48 2.87 19.21
N LEU A 2 9.74 1.89 18.68
CA LEU A 2 8.85 2.14 17.54
C LEU A 2 7.59 2.78 18.13
N GLU A 3 7.47 4.11 18.05
CA GLU A 3 6.22 4.79 18.38
C GLU A 3 5.18 4.45 17.31
N GLY A 4 4.07 3.85 17.74
CA GLY A 4 2.89 3.73 16.92
C GLY A 4 2.29 5.12 16.73
N LEU A 5 2.14 5.55 15.48
CA LEU A 5 1.50 6.82 15.14
C LEU A 5 0.03 6.59 14.83
N SER A 6 -0.84 7.46 15.31
CA SER A 6 -2.23 7.55 14.88
C SER A 6 -2.33 7.92 13.39
N PRO A 7 -3.45 7.61 12.71
CA PRO A 7 -3.68 8.04 11.33
C PRO A 7 -3.45 9.54 11.12
N GLN A 8 -3.88 10.36 12.07
CA GLN A 8 -3.72 11.81 12.03
C GLN A 8 -2.24 12.25 12.12
N GLU A 9 -1.43 11.58 12.95
CA GLU A 9 0.00 11.86 13.03
C GLU A 9 0.75 11.43 11.78
N VAL A 10 0.38 10.29 11.18
CA VAL A 10 0.92 9.86 9.90
C VAL A 10 0.56 10.85 8.79
N LEU A 11 -0.69 11.31 8.73
CA LEU A 11 -1.14 12.33 7.79
C LEU A 11 -0.26 13.58 7.90
N ASN A 12 -0.09 14.10 9.12
CA ASN A 12 0.73 15.29 9.36
C ASN A 12 2.19 15.08 8.91
N LYS A 13 2.75 13.89 9.14
CA LYS A 13 4.11 13.54 8.71
C LYS A 13 4.24 13.47 7.19
N ILE A 14 3.27 12.88 6.49
CA ILE A 14 3.25 12.81 5.03
C ILE A 14 3.12 14.21 4.44
N MET A 15 2.15 14.99 4.93
CA MET A 15 1.92 16.38 4.50
C MET A 15 3.19 17.24 4.66
N LYS A 16 3.89 17.12 5.80
CA LYS A 16 5.14 17.87 6.05
C LYS A 16 6.28 17.49 5.12
N LYS A 17 6.46 16.20 4.83
CA LYS A 17 7.64 15.69 4.12
C LYS A 17 7.47 15.65 2.60
N HIS A 18 6.24 15.51 2.12
CA HIS A 18 5.96 15.16 0.73
C HIS A 18 5.02 16.14 0.03
N LYS A 19 4.72 17.32 0.60
CA LYS A 19 3.89 18.36 -0.05
C LYS A 19 4.32 18.62 -1.49
N GLY A 20 3.35 18.60 -2.41
CA GLY A 20 3.56 18.79 -3.85
C GLY A 20 4.09 17.56 -4.59
N LYS A 21 4.45 16.46 -3.89
CA LYS A 21 4.93 15.22 -4.53
C LYS A 21 3.78 14.27 -4.81
N LYS A 22 3.92 13.50 -5.89
CA LYS A 22 3.07 12.33 -6.15
C LYS A 22 3.53 11.17 -5.29
N ILE A 23 2.58 10.55 -4.60
CA ILE A 23 2.83 9.40 -3.75
C ILE A 23 1.88 8.25 -4.08
N ILE A 24 2.27 7.05 -3.69
CA ILE A 24 1.43 5.85 -3.70
C ILE A 24 1.37 5.33 -2.27
N ILE A 25 0.16 5.22 -1.74
CA ILE A 25 -0.10 4.59 -0.43
C ILE A 25 -0.30 3.09 -0.67
N THR A 26 0.48 2.27 0.03
CA THR A 26 0.38 0.81 -0.05
C THR A 26 0.20 0.19 1.34
N ALA A 27 -0.57 -0.90 1.39
CA ALA A 27 -0.80 -1.71 2.58
C ALA A 27 -0.01 -3.03 2.46
N PRO A 28 1.12 -3.18 3.16
CA PRO A 28 2.00 -4.35 3.07
C PRO A 28 1.41 -5.57 3.82
N VAL A 29 0.71 -6.42 3.07
CA VAL A 29 -0.09 -7.56 3.57
C VAL A 29 0.69 -8.88 3.63
N VAL A 30 1.73 -9.02 2.82
CA VAL A 30 2.64 -10.16 2.84
C VAL A 30 4.07 -9.63 2.86
N ARG A 31 4.90 -10.19 3.74
CA ARG A 31 6.31 -9.81 3.88
C ARG A 31 7.21 -11.03 3.98
N GLY A 32 8.11 -11.21 3.01
CA GLY A 32 9.13 -12.25 2.99
C GLY A 32 8.59 -13.68 3.15
N LYS A 33 7.37 -13.97 2.67
CA LYS A 33 6.73 -15.28 2.80
C LYS A 33 6.82 -16.06 1.50
N LYS A 34 7.03 -17.38 1.61
CA LYS A 34 7.00 -18.29 0.48
C LYS A 34 5.57 -18.66 0.08
N GLY A 35 5.27 -18.74 -1.22
CA GLY A 35 3.98 -19.22 -1.71
C GLY A 35 3.56 -18.62 -3.05
N GLU A 36 2.50 -19.19 -3.63
CA GLU A 36 1.95 -18.73 -4.92
C GLU A 36 0.88 -17.63 -4.77
N PHE A 37 0.31 -17.46 -3.57
CA PHE A 37 -0.69 -16.44 -3.21
C PHE A 37 -1.93 -16.28 -4.12
N LYS A 38 -2.26 -17.27 -4.96
CA LYS A 38 -3.39 -17.20 -5.91
C LYS A 38 -4.73 -16.88 -5.24
N ASP A 39 -5.12 -17.62 -4.21
CA ASP A 39 -6.41 -17.39 -3.54
C ASP A 39 -6.41 -16.13 -2.68
N PHE A 40 -5.24 -15.77 -2.14
CA PHE A 40 -5.05 -14.50 -1.44
C PHE A 40 -5.32 -13.31 -2.40
N LEU A 41 -4.70 -13.30 -3.58
CA LEU A 41 -4.90 -12.26 -4.59
C LEU A 41 -6.35 -12.18 -5.08
N LYS A 42 -7.03 -13.33 -5.27
CA LYS A 42 -8.47 -13.37 -5.56
C LYS A 42 -9.29 -12.72 -4.44
N GLY A 43 -8.94 -12.98 -3.18
CA GLY A 43 -9.57 -12.37 -2.01
C GLY A 43 -9.42 -10.84 -2.03
N ILE A 44 -8.21 -10.34 -2.28
CA ILE A 44 -7.94 -8.90 -2.41
C ILE A 44 -8.76 -8.28 -3.55
N LYS A 45 -8.89 -8.96 -4.69
CA LYS A 45 -9.76 -8.49 -5.80
C LYS A 45 -11.22 -8.38 -5.37
N LYS A 46 -11.75 -9.37 -4.63
CA LYS A 46 -13.13 -9.36 -4.12
C LYS A 46 -13.40 -8.21 -3.15
N LEU A 47 -12.38 -7.71 -2.45
CA LEU A 47 -12.46 -6.51 -1.60
C LEU A 47 -12.47 -5.19 -2.41
N GLY A 48 -12.47 -5.26 -3.74
CA GLY A 48 -12.59 -4.10 -4.63
C GLY A 48 -11.25 -3.47 -5.01
N PHE A 49 -10.12 -4.07 -4.63
CA PHE A 49 -8.80 -3.59 -5.05
C PHE A 49 -8.49 -4.07 -6.47
N SER A 50 -7.80 -3.22 -7.24
CA SER A 50 -7.45 -3.51 -8.63
C SER A 50 -5.96 -3.73 -8.84
N ARG A 51 -5.11 -3.25 -7.92
CA ARG A 51 -3.65 -3.26 -8.06
C ARG A 51 -2.96 -3.74 -6.80
N VAL A 52 -1.84 -4.43 -7.01
CA VAL A 52 -0.91 -4.87 -5.97
C VAL A 52 0.50 -4.55 -6.42
N ARG A 53 1.39 -4.33 -5.45
CA ARG A 53 2.82 -4.28 -5.67
C ARG A 53 3.43 -5.58 -5.19
N ILE A 54 4.11 -6.30 -6.07
CA ILE A 54 4.76 -7.57 -5.77
C ILE A 54 6.26 -7.39 -5.98
N ASP A 55 7.05 -7.68 -4.95
CA ASP A 55 8.53 -7.70 -4.97
C ASP A 55 9.24 -6.44 -5.45
N GLY A 56 8.54 -5.32 -5.66
CA GLY A 56 9.15 -4.26 -6.46
C GLY A 56 8.14 -3.47 -7.25
N GLU A 57 7.25 -4.21 -7.89
CA GLU A 57 6.63 -3.84 -9.14
C GLU A 57 5.12 -3.84 -9.01
N ILE A 58 4.46 -2.87 -9.63
CA ILE A 58 3.01 -2.69 -9.52
C ILE A 58 2.33 -3.41 -10.69
N TYR A 59 1.40 -4.29 -10.36
CA TYR A 59 0.59 -5.05 -11.30
C TYR A 59 -0.89 -4.74 -11.10
N ARG A 60 -1.68 -4.83 -12.17
CA ARG A 60 -3.11 -5.13 -12.01
C ARG A 60 -3.22 -6.55 -11.48
N ILE A 61 -4.13 -6.81 -10.55
CA ILE A 61 -4.25 -8.14 -9.92
C ILE A 61 -4.45 -9.25 -10.96
N ASP A 62 -5.18 -8.95 -12.04
CA ASP A 62 -5.46 -9.89 -13.14
C ASP A 62 -4.27 -10.14 -14.07
N GLU A 63 -3.22 -9.32 -13.96
CA GLU A 63 -2.00 -9.38 -14.78
C GLU A 63 -0.79 -9.81 -13.95
N VAL A 64 -1.00 -10.23 -12.70
CA VAL A 64 0.07 -10.74 -11.84
C VAL A 64 0.63 -12.03 -12.44
N PRO A 65 1.96 -12.10 -12.72
CA PRO A 65 2.58 -13.34 -13.17
C PRO A 65 2.51 -14.41 -12.08
N PRO A 66 2.52 -15.72 -12.44
CA PRO A 66 2.57 -16.79 -11.46
C PRO A 66 3.77 -16.64 -10.50
N LEU A 67 3.49 -16.62 -9.20
CA LEU A 67 4.51 -16.54 -8.16
C LEU A 67 5.08 -17.93 -7.86
N GLU A 68 6.38 -18.01 -7.61
CA GLU A 68 7.07 -19.26 -7.35
C GLU A 68 6.85 -19.72 -5.90
N LYS A 69 6.24 -20.90 -5.72
CA LYS A 69 5.92 -21.46 -4.39
C LYS A 69 7.08 -21.45 -3.38
N ASN A 70 8.31 -21.64 -3.84
CA ASN A 70 9.49 -21.80 -2.99
C ASN A 70 10.30 -20.49 -2.79
N LYS A 71 9.93 -19.40 -3.45
CA LYS A 71 10.56 -18.09 -3.31
C LYS A 71 9.79 -17.21 -2.34
N LYS A 72 10.52 -16.35 -1.63
CA LYS A 72 9.91 -15.35 -0.75
C LYS A 72 9.37 -14.20 -1.59
N HIS A 73 8.18 -13.76 -1.27
CA HIS A 73 7.53 -12.63 -1.90
C HIS A 73 7.09 -11.58 -0.87
N ASP A 74 7.13 -10.32 -1.28
CA ASP A 74 6.51 -9.18 -0.61
C ASP A 74 5.30 -8.73 -1.44
N ILE A 75 4.13 -8.63 -0.81
CA ILE A 75 2.90 -8.18 -1.48
C ILE A 75 2.31 -7.02 -0.71
N GLU A 76 2.09 -5.91 -1.42
CA GLU A 76 1.47 -4.70 -0.90
C GLU A 76 0.22 -4.39 -1.73
N VAL A 77 -0.92 -4.14 -1.09
CA VAL A 77 -2.12 -3.66 -1.79
C VAL A 77 -1.94 -2.18 -2.10
N VAL A 78 -2.16 -1.77 -3.35
CA VAL A 78 -2.16 -0.34 -3.69
C VAL A 78 -3.49 0.25 -3.26
N ILE A 79 -3.46 1.17 -2.30
CA ILE A 79 -4.66 1.82 -1.77
C ILE A 79 -5.04 3.00 -2.64
N ASP A 80 -4.10 3.92 -2.83
CA ASP A 80 -4.33 5.10 -3.65
C ASP A 80 -3.03 5.69 -4.21
N ARG A 81 -3.17 6.52 -5.25
CA ARG A 81 -2.12 7.35 -5.84
C ARG A 81 -2.62 8.78 -5.94
N LEU A 82 -1.98 9.69 -5.22
CA LEU A 82 -2.39 11.09 -5.15
C LEU A 82 -1.20 12.04 -5.02
N THR A 83 -1.43 13.31 -5.33
CA THR A 83 -0.47 14.38 -5.02
C THR A 83 -0.76 14.90 -3.62
N VAL A 84 0.28 15.01 -2.79
CA VAL A 84 0.14 15.51 -1.42
C VAL A 84 -0.17 17.01 -1.45
N SER A 85 -1.41 17.37 -1.16
CA SER A 85 -1.93 18.74 -1.16
C SER A 85 -2.99 18.90 -0.05
N GLU A 86 -3.33 20.15 0.30
CA GLU A 86 -4.38 20.41 1.30
C GLU A 86 -5.76 19.93 0.80
N GLU A 87 -6.03 20.03 -0.49
CA GLU A 87 -7.25 19.53 -1.13
C GLU A 87 -7.43 18.02 -0.95
N ASN A 88 -6.33 17.26 -1.03
CA ASN A 88 -6.35 15.80 -0.86
C ASN A 88 -6.22 15.36 0.61
N LYS A 89 -6.19 16.27 1.58
CA LYS A 89 -5.89 15.93 2.99
C LYS A 89 -6.90 14.96 3.59
N ALA A 90 -8.20 15.20 3.37
CA ALA A 90 -9.26 14.32 3.89
C ALA A 90 -9.21 12.93 3.24
N ARG A 91 -9.00 12.88 1.92
CA ARG A 91 -8.83 11.64 1.15
C ARG A 91 -7.63 10.84 1.65
N LEU A 92 -6.48 11.49 1.82
CA LEU A 92 -5.26 10.87 2.33
C LEU A 92 -5.45 10.29 3.74
N LEU A 93 -6.22 10.95 4.62
CA LEU A 93 -6.55 10.40 5.93
C LEU A 93 -7.36 9.10 5.81
N SER A 94 -8.40 9.09 4.98
CA SER A 94 -9.20 7.88 4.73
C SER A 94 -8.36 6.75 4.10
N ASP A 95 -7.41 7.08 3.22
CA ASP A 95 -6.50 6.08 2.64
C ASP A 95 -5.53 5.50 3.68
N ILE A 96 -5.06 6.31 4.62
CA ILE A 96 -4.22 5.87 5.75
C ILE A 96 -5.01 4.89 6.64
N GLU A 97 -6.25 5.24 7.01
CA GLU A 97 -7.12 4.38 7.81
C GLU A 97 -7.38 3.05 7.11
N ARG A 98 -7.71 3.09 5.82
CA ARG A 98 -7.92 1.89 5.01
C ARG A 98 -6.66 1.04 4.90
N ALA A 99 -5.49 1.65 4.74
CA ALA A 99 -4.22 0.92 4.73
C ALA A 99 -3.96 0.21 6.07
N PHE A 100 -4.24 0.89 7.17
CA PHE A 100 -4.11 0.35 8.53
C PHE A 100 -5.05 -0.83 8.77
N GLU A 101 -6.30 -0.73 8.35
CA GLU A 101 -7.28 -1.81 8.48
C GLU A 101 -6.79 -3.11 7.81
N ILE A 102 -6.24 -2.98 6.60
CA ILE A 102 -5.87 -4.15 5.78
C ILE A 102 -4.52 -4.76 6.19
N ALA A 103 -3.58 -3.92 6.64
CA ALA A 103 -2.21 -4.34 6.96
C ALA A 103 -1.87 -4.20 8.45
N ASN A 104 -2.87 -4.33 9.32
CA ASN A 104 -2.74 -4.36 10.79
C ASN A 104 -1.94 -3.16 11.35
N GLY A 105 -2.36 -1.95 10.99
CA GLY A 105 -1.76 -0.70 11.47
C GLY A 105 -0.46 -0.32 10.76
N VAL A 106 -0.15 -0.95 9.63
CA VAL A 106 1.07 -0.63 8.88
C VAL A 106 0.74 -0.17 7.47
N LEU A 107 1.42 0.88 7.02
CA LEU A 107 1.38 1.35 5.64
C LEU A 107 2.79 1.67 5.14
N LYS A 108 2.92 1.79 3.83
CA LYS A 108 4.13 2.25 3.17
C LYS A 108 3.78 3.34 2.17
N VAL A 109 4.63 4.35 2.12
CA VAL A 109 4.50 5.49 1.20
C VAL A 109 5.62 5.39 0.18
N LEU A 110 5.25 5.21 -1.08
CA LEU A 110 6.18 5.32 -2.20
C LEU A 110 6.10 6.73 -2.75
N VAL A 111 7.24 7.34 -3.02
CA VAL A 111 7.30 8.67 -3.64
C VAL A 111 7.68 8.46 -5.10
N GLU A 112 6.86 8.97 -6.02
CA GLU A 112 7.26 9.01 -7.42
C GLU A 112 8.30 10.11 -7.59
N ASN A 113 9.51 9.72 -8.01
CA ASN A 113 10.52 10.68 -8.43
C ASN A 113 10.23 11.00 -9.89
N SER A 114 9.79 12.22 -10.16
CA SER A 114 9.75 12.79 -11.51
C SER A 114 11.14 12.93 -12.09
#